data_AF-A0A3M4LCG5-F1
#
_entry.id   AF-A0A3M4LCG5-F1
#
_cell.length_a   1.000
_cell.length_b   1.000
_cell.length_c   1.000
_cell.angle_alpha   90.00
_cell.angle_beta   90.00
_cell.angle_gamma   90.00
#
_symmetry.space_group_name_H-M   'P 1'
#
loop_
_entity.id
_entity.type
_entity.pdbx_description
1 polymer ?
#
loop_
_entity_poly.entity_id
_entity_poly.type
_entity_poly.pdbx_seq_one_letter_code
_entity_poly.pdbx_strand_id
1 'polypeptide(L)'
;GILVTGIARYVLFLAILGVVASGVVIDVSGKGANPAGQAFQAAAGDIGMMMFGLVLWAAGISSVIGASYTSMSFITVFSKKITERVRNLATVVFIVICMAVYMVLGKPPAALLVFAGGFNGLILPLGLSIFMYVGWARSDLMGGYHYPRWLLVLGILTCLLSWFMAYKSAGAIFAFIGAA
;
A
#
# COMPACT_ATOMS: atom_id res chain seq x y z
N GLY A 1 6.63 -4.32 -12.44
CA GLY A 1 5.84 -4.04 -11.23
C GLY A 1 4.93 -5.20 -10.89
N ILE A 2 3.75 -5.31 -11.51
CA ILE A 2 2.71 -6.30 -11.17
C ILE A 2 3.21 -7.75 -11.18
N LEU A 3 3.98 -8.13 -12.21
CA LEU A 3 4.54 -9.49 -12.31
C LEU A 3 5.50 -9.80 -11.15
N VAL A 4 6.41 -8.88 -10.84
CA VAL A 4 7.37 -9.02 -9.73
C VAL A 4 6.65 -9.11 -8.39
N THR A 5 5.63 -8.28 -8.16
CA THR A 5 4.83 -8.36 -6.93
C THR A 5 4.02 -9.66 -6.84
N GLY A 6 3.53 -10.17 -7.97
CA GLY A 6 2.84 -11.46 -8.05
C GLY A 6 3.77 -12.62 -7.71
N ILE A 7 4.96 -12.65 -8.31
CA ILE A 7 5.99 -13.66 -8.03
C ILE A 7 6.40 -13.60 -6.57
N ALA A 8 6.68 -12.41 -6.02
CA ALA A 8 7.06 -12.26 -4.61
C ALA A 8 6.00 -12.83 -3.65
N ARG A 9 4.71 -12.56 -3.93
CA ARG A 9 3.60 -13.13 -3.14
C ARG A 9 3.52 -14.64 -3.27
N TYR A 10 3.73 -15.19 -4.47
CA TYR A 10 3.67 -16.62 -4.71
C TYR A 10 4.83 -17.36 -4.03
N VAL A 11 6.05 -16.84 -4.13
CA VAL A 11 7.23 -17.41 -3.46
C VAL A 11 7.07 -17.35 -1.94
N LEU A 12 6.60 -16.23 -1.39
CA LEU A 12 6.35 -16.11 0.05
C LEU A 12 5.29 -17.10 0.52
N PHE A 13 4.21 -17.28 -0.26
CA PHE A 13 3.19 -18.27 0.03
C PHE A 13 3.76 -19.69 0.08
N LEU A 14 4.55 -20.08 -0.93
CA LEU A 14 5.18 -21.40 -0.96
C LEU A 14 6.18 -21.58 0.20
N ALA A 15 6.91 -20.54 0.57
CA ALA A 15 7.83 -20.58 1.71
C ALA A 15 7.08 -20.86 3.02
N ILE A 16 5.97 -20.15 3.27
CA ILE A 16 5.13 -20.38 4.46
C ILE A 16 4.49 -21.78 4.40
N LEU A 17 3.99 -22.20 3.23
CA LEU A 17 3.39 -23.52 3.05
C LEU A 17 4.40 -24.64 3.32
N GLY A 18 5.66 -24.48 2.89
CA GLY A 18 6.73 -25.44 3.17
C GLY A 18 7.01 -25.59 4.67
N VAL A 19 6.96 -24.49 5.43
CA VAL A 19 7.12 -24.50 6.90
C VAL A 19 5.93 -25.16 7.59
N VAL A 20 4.70 -24.91 7.12
CA VAL A 20 3.51 -25.57 7.68
C VAL A 20 3.51 -27.07 7.35
N ALA A 21 3.92 -27.44 6.13
CA ALA A 21 4.01 -28.83 5.69
C ALA A 21 5.08 -29.65 6.43
N SER A 22 6.11 -29.00 6.99
CA SER A 22 7.11 -29.66 7.84
C SER A 22 6.62 -29.93 9.28
N GLY A 23 5.35 -29.63 9.59
CA GLY A 23 4.72 -29.94 10.88
C GLY A 23 4.88 -28.85 11.93
N VAL A 24 5.39 -27.66 11.57
CA VAL A 24 5.52 -26.53 12.48
C VAL A 24 4.15 -25.88 12.69
N VAL A 25 3.70 -25.86 13.95
CA VAL A 25 2.48 -25.15 14.34
C VAL A 25 2.78 -23.65 14.40
N ILE A 26 2.32 -22.92 13.39
CA ILE A 26 2.36 -21.46 13.39
C ILE A 26 1.21 -20.97 14.27
N ASP A 27 1.54 -20.27 15.35
CA ASP A 27 0.54 -19.70 16.25
C ASP A 27 -0.06 -18.44 15.61
N VAL A 28 -1.32 -18.57 15.20
CA VAL A 28 -2.15 -17.50 14.62
C VAL A 28 -3.07 -16.85 15.67
N SER A 29 -3.01 -17.28 16.93
CA SER A 29 -4.09 -17.07 17.92
C SER A 29 -3.90 -15.83 18.82
N GLY A 30 -2.94 -14.95 18.53
CA GLY A 30 -2.64 -13.76 19.33
C GLY A 30 -2.79 -12.45 18.56
N LYS A 31 -3.24 -11.38 19.25
CA LYS A 31 -3.24 -9.99 18.72
C LYS A 31 -1.84 -9.45 18.35
N GLY A 32 -0.78 -10.17 18.69
CA GLY A 32 0.62 -9.93 18.28
C GLY A 32 1.25 -11.11 17.52
N ALA A 33 0.45 -12.09 17.08
CA ALA A 33 0.94 -13.18 16.25
C ALA A 33 1.48 -12.61 14.94
N ASN A 34 2.73 -12.95 14.62
CA ASN A 34 3.36 -12.60 13.37
C ASN A 34 3.65 -13.90 12.61
N PRO A 35 2.66 -14.46 11.88
CA PRO A 35 2.79 -15.74 11.20
C PRO A 35 3.95 -15.75 10.20
N ALA A 36 4.21 -14.59 9.57
CA ALA A 36 5.34 -14.44 8.66
C ALA A 36 6.66 -14.54 9.42
N GLY A 37 6.84 -13.77 10.50
CA GLY A 37 8.05 -13.83 11.33
C GLY A 37 8.30 -15.21 11.93
N GLN A 38 7.24 -15.89 12.39
CA GLN A 38 7.31 -17.26 12.90
C GLN A 38 7.71 -18.27 11.81
N ALA A 39 7.23 -18.10 10.57
CA ALA A 39 7.64 -18.95 9.45
C ALA A 39 9.14 -18.80 9.13
N PHE A 40 9.65 -17.57 9.14
CA PHE A 40 11.09 -17.32 8.96
C PHE A 40 11.92 -17.86 10.13
N GLN A 41 11.42 -17.73 11.37
CA GLN A 41 12.06 -18.31 12.55
C GLN A 41 12.09 -19.84 12.49
N ALA A 42 11.00 -20.47 12.06
CA ALA A 42 10.94 -21.92 11.92
C ALA A 42 11.86 -22.44 10.80
N ALA A 43 12.09 -21.66 9.75
CA ALA A 43 12.96 -22.03 8.63
C ALA A 43 14.47 -21.87 8.94
N ALA A 44 14.85 -20.84 9.70
CA ALA A 44 16.27 -20.46 9.89
C ALA A 44 16.66 -20.09 11.33
N GLY A 45 15.82 -20.42 12.32
CA GLY A 45 16.03 -20.06 13.72
C GLY A 45 16.01 -18.55 13.97
N ASP A 46 16.73 -18.11 15.00
CA ASP A 46 16.78 -16.70 15.41
C ASP A 46 17.35 -15.78 14.31
N ILE A 47 18.24 -16.30 13.47
CA ILE A 47 18.78 -15.56 12.31
C ILE A 47 17.65 -15.25 11.32
N GLY A 48 16.73 -16.19 11.10
CA GLY A 48 15.55 -15.98 10.26
C GLY A 48 14.66 -14.86 10.78
N MET A 49 14.46 -14.80 12.09
CA MET A 49 13.69 -13.72 12.73
C MET A 49 14.38 -12.35 12.57
N MET A 50 15.70 -12.29 12.77
CA MET A 50 16.48 -11.05 12.58
C MET A 50 16.42 -10.55 11.14
N MET A 51 16.59 -11.45 10.16
CA MET A 51 16.52 -11.11 8.74
C MET A 51 15.13 -10.61 8.35
N PHE A 52 14.08 -11.27 8.84
CA PHE A 52 12.71 -10.81 8.64
C PHE A 52 12.47 -9.41 9.22
N GLY A 53 12.96 -9.15 10.43
CA GLY A 53 12.90 -7.83 11.06
C GLY A 53 13.61 -6.75 10.23
N LEU A 54 14.81 -7.05 9.72
CA LEU A 54 15.59 -6.13 8.89
C LEU A 54 14.88 -5.82 7.56
N VAL A 55 14.28 -6.84 6.92
CA VAL A 55 13.51 -6.66 5.69
C VAL A 55 12.27 -5.80 5.92
N LEU A 56 11.50 -6.07 7.00
CA LEU A 56 10.35 -5.23 7.34
C LEU A 56 10.74 -3.79 7.66
N TRP A 57 11.86 -3.59 8.35
CA TRP A 57 12.38 -2.26 8.67
C TRP A 57 12.76 -1.49 7.39
N ALA A 58 13.50 -2.12 6.48
CA ALA A 58 13.89 -1.52 5.21
C ALA A 58 12.66 -1.22 4.31
N ALA A 59 11.68 -2.13 4.27
CA ALA A 59 10.43 -1.95 3.55
C ALA A 59 9.60 -0.78 4.14
N GLY A 60 9.56 -0.66 5.47
CA GLY A 60 8.89 0.43 6.17
C GLY A 60 9.49 1.79 5.82
N ILE A 61 10.82 1.94 5.91
CA ILE A 61 11.50 3.22 5.63
C ILE A 61 11.29 3.66 4.17
N SER A 62 11.52 2.75 3.22
CA SER A 62 11.34 3.06 1.80
C SER A 62 9.90 3.47 1.47
N SER A 63 8.91 2.82 2.10
CA SER A 63 7.49 3.18 1.94
C SER A 63 7.15 4.54 2.55
N VAL A 64 7.65 4.85 3.76
CA VAL A 64 7.40 6.13 4.44
C VAL A 64 7.99 7.29 3.64
N ILE A 65 9.22 7.15 3.14
CA ILE A 65 9.87 8.16 2.30
C ILE A 65 9.08 8.36 1.00
N GLY A 66 8.70 7.28 0.31
CA GLY A 66 7.95 7.36 -0.94
C GLY A 66 6.58 8.02 -0.80
N ALA A 67 5.81 7.64 0.23
CA ALA A 67 4.49 8.22 0.51
C ALA A 67 4.58 9.71 0.88
N SER A 68 5.58 10.07 1.69
CA SER A 68 5.80 11.46 2.10
C SER A 68 6.24 12.32 0.93
N TYR A 69 7.16 11.83 0.10
CA TYR A 69 7.60 12.55 -1.09
C TYR A 69 6.46 12.80 -2.09
N THR A 70 5.63 11.77 -2.33
CA THR A 70 4.45 11.90 -3.21
C THR A 70 3.50 12.96 -2.66
N SER A 71 3.19 12.92 -1.37
CA SER A 71 2.32 13.90 -0.70
C SER A 71 2.86 15.33 -0.82
N MET A 72 4.15 15.53 -0.56
CA MET A 72 4.77 16.86 -0.61
C MET A 72 4.99 17.37 -2.03
N SER A 73 5.09 16.48 -3.02
CA SER A 73 5.15 16.88 -4.42
C SER A 73 3.88 17.60 -4.89
N PHE A 74 2.71 17.25 -4.33
CA PHE A 74 1.46 17.94 -4.65
C PHE A 74 1.43 19.41 -4.19
N ILE A 75 2.18 19.78 -3.15
CA ILE A 75 2.24 21.19 -2.69
C ILE A 75 2.86 22.09 -3.76
N THR A 76 3.79 21.57 -4.57
CA THR A 76 4.40 22.34 -5.67
C THR A 76 3.45 22.67 -6.82
N VAL A 77 2.31 21.97 -6.91
CA VAL A 77 1.23 22.28 -7.88
C VAL A 77 0.55 23.61 -7.53
N PHE A 78 0.41 23.91 -6.23
CA PHE A 78 -0.23 25.13 -5.76
C PHE A 78 0.73 26.33 -5.66
N SER A 79 2.05 26.09 -5.64
CA SER A 79 3.06 27.16 -5.68
C SER A 79 4.34 26.72 -6.37
N LYS A 80 4.57 27.24 -7.59
CA LYS A 80 5.80 27.01 -8.39
C LYS A 80 7.08 27.60 -7.77
N LYS A 81 6.99 28.35 -6.66
CA LYS A 81 8.14 29.00 -6.00
C LYS A 81 8.87 28.07 -5.00
N ILE A 82 8.48 26.81 -4.87
CA ILE A 82 9.07 25.89 -3.89
C ILE A 82 10.33 25.23 -4.48
N THR A 83 11.49 25.63 -3.97
CA THR A 83 12.79 25.01 -4.26
C THR A 83 12.87 23.57 -3.76
N GLU A 84 13.67 22.71 -4.40
CA GLU A 84 13.86 21.30 -3.99
C GLU A 84 14.26 21.11 -2.52
N ARG A 85 15.08 22.03 -1.98
CA ARG A 85 15.46 22.03 -0.56
C ARG A 85 14.26 22.21 0.36
N VAL A 86 13.32 23.09 0.00
CA VAL A 86 12.10 23.33 0.77
C VAL A 86 11.19 22.10 0.68
N ARG A 87 11.10 21.44 -0.48
CA ARG A 87 10.33 20.19 -0.64
C ARG A 87 10.90 19.07 0.24
N ASN A 88 12.23 18.91 0.28
CA ASN A 88 12.87 17.90 1.12
C ASN A 88 12.66 18.20 2.61
N LEU A 89 12.88 19.45 3.05
CA LEU A 89 12.62 19.85 4.42
C LEU A 89 11.15 19.63 4.82
N ALA A 90 10.22 19.98 3.93
CA ALA A 90 8.80 19.79 4.16
C ALA A 90 8.43 18.28 4.22
N THR A 91 9.12 17.42 3.46
CA THR A 91 8.98 15.95 3.55
C THR A 91 9.42 15.44 4.92
N VAL A 92 10.56 15.92 5.42
CA VAL A 92 11.05 15.55 6.77
C VAL A 92 10.08 16.03 7.84
N VAL A 93 9.62 17.28 7.78
CA VAL A 93 8.64 17.83 8.72
C VAL A 93 7.34 17.04 8.68
N PHE A 94 6.86 16.65 7.50
CA PHE A 94 5.66 15.83 7.35
C PHE A 94 5.82 14.46 8.05
N ILE A 95 6.96 13.79 7.87
CA ILE A 95 7.26 12.52 8.55
C ILE A 95 7.23 12.69 10.08
N VAL A 96 7.88 13.74 10.59
CA VAL A 96 7.93 14.02 12.05
C VAL A 96 6.53 14.30 12.60
N ILE A 97 5.70 15.07 11.89
CA ILE A 97 4.31 15.35 12.29
C ILE A 97 3.50 14.06 12.30
N CYS A 98 3.56 13.25 11.23
CA CYS A 98 2.86 11.96 11.17
C CYS A 98 3.29 11.02 12.30
N MET A 99 4.58 10.98 12.61
CA MET A 99 5.13 10.20 13.73
C MET A 99 4.59 10.68 15.08
N ALA A 100 4.54 11.99 15.32
CA ALA A 100 3.99 12.56 16.54
C ALA A 100 2.49 12.25 16.69
N VAL A 101 1.71 12.39 15.61
CA VAL A 101 0.28 12.06 15.61
C VAL A 101 0.06 10.57 15.90
N TYR A 102 0.88 9.69 15.32
CA TYR A 102 0.83 8.26 15.60
C TYR A 102 1.09 7.94 17.07
N MET A 103 2.09 8.59 17.70
CA MET A 103 2.38 8.41 19.13
C MET A 103 1.22 8.85 20.03
N VAL A 104 0.49 9.91 19.65
CA VAL A 104 -0.65 10.43 20.42
C VAL A 104 -1.91 9.56 20.26
N LEU A 105 -2.14 8.98 19.08
CA LEU A 105 -3.35 8.19 18.79
C LEU A 105 -3.43 6.87 19.55
N GLY A 106 -2.31 6.26 19.91
CA GLY A 106 -2.26 5.02 20.72
C GLY A 106 -3.00 3.80 20.15
N LYS A 107 -3.47 3.85 18.89
CA LYS A 107 -4.21 2.74 18.26
C LYS A 107 -3.27 1.63 17.79
N PRO A 108 -3.72 0.35 17.79
CA PRO A 108 -2.89 -0.76 17.35
C PRO A 108 -2.48 -0.58 15.87
N PRO A 109 -1.19 -0.79 15.53
CA PRO A 109 -0.68 -0.55 14.19
C PRO A 109 -1.40 -1.39 13.14
N ALA A 110 -1.78 -2.63 13.48
CA ALA A 110 -2.52 -3.50 12.57
C ALA A 110 -3.87 -2.90 12.14
N ALA A 111 -4.61 -2.27 13.06
CA ALA A 111 -5.89 -1.65 12.72
C ALA A 111 -5.71 -0.43 11.82
N LEU A 112 -4.69 0.41 12.08
CA LEU A 112 -4.36 1.54 11.23
C LEU A 112 -3.91 1.10 9.84
N LEU A 113 -3.14 0.02 9.73
CA LEU A 113 -2.69 -0.54 8.46
C LEU A 113 -3.84 -1.16 7.65
N VAL A 114 -4.77 -1.88 8.31
CA VAL A 114 -5.98 -2.42 7.67
C VAL A 114 -6.87 -1.29 7.17
N PHE A 115 -7.09 -0.26 8.00
CA PHE A 115 -7.86 0.92 7.60
C PHE A 115 -7.20 1.67 6.44
N ALA A 116 -5.90 1.94 6.51
CA ALA A 116 -5.16 2.61 5.45
C ALA A 116 -5.19 1.82 4.13
N GLY A 117 -5.06 0.49 4.20
CA GLY A 117 -5.20 -0.39 3.04
C GLY A 117 -6.60 -0.35 2.44
N GLY A 118 -7.64 -0.42 3.27
CA GLY A 118 -9.03 -0.29 2.84
C GLY A 118 -9.32 1.06 2.20
N PHE A 119 -8.89 2.15 2.85
CA PHE A 119 -9.03 3.52 2.35
C PHE A 119 -8.31 3.72 1.01
N ASN A 120 -7.09 3.17 0.85
CA ASN A 120 -6.37 3.19 -0.43
C ASN A 120 -7.17 2.44 -1.53
N GLY A 121 -7.74 1.28 -1.20
CA GLY A 121 -8.61 0.53 -2.10
C GLY A 121 -9.86 1.31 -2.54
N LEU A 122 -10.39 2.18 -1.69
CA LEU A 122 -11.51 3.08 -2.02
C LEU A 122 -11.09 4.28 -2.89
N ILE A 123 -9.85 4.78 -2.73
CA ILE A 123 -9.32 5.88 -3.55
C ILE A 123 -8.96 5.43 -4.97
N LEU A 124 -8.48 4.20 -5.13
CA LEU A 124 -8.05 3.64 -6.41
C LEU A 124 -9.07 3.80 -7.56
N PRO A 125 -10.37 3.48 -7.40
CA PRO A 125 -11.37 3.67 -8.46
C PRO A 125 -11.57 5.14 -8.85
N LEU A 126 -11.34 6.09 -7.93
CA LEU A 126 -11.40 7.53 -8.23
C LEU A 126 -10.22 7.96 -9.13
N GLY A 127 -9.01 7.48 -8.83
CA GLY A 127 -7.85 7.74 -9.69
C GLY A 127 -8.04 7.13 -11.08
N LEU A 128 -8.52 5.88 -11.14
CA LEU A 128 -8.72 5.17 -12.39
C LEU A 128 -9.81 5.79 -13.26
N SER A 129 -10.92 6.27 -12.66
CA SER A 129 -11.99 6.94 -13.42
C SER A 129 -11.50 8.24 -14.08
N ILE A 130 -10.69 9.04 -13.37
CA ILE A 130 -10.06 10.24 -13.93
C ILE A 130 -9.14 9.88 -15.08
N PHE A 131 -8.30 8.84 -14.93
CA PHE A 131 -7.42 8.40 -16.02
C PHE A 131 -8.19 7.86 -17.22
N MET A 132 -9.29 7.14 -17.02
CA MET A 132 -10.15 6.67 -18.11
C MET A 132 -10.84 7.84 -18.82
N TYR A 133 -11.32 8.83 -18.07
CA TYR A 133 -11.91 10.04 -18.64
C TYR A 133 -10.90 10.80 -19.50
N VAL A 134 -9.67 11.00 -19.00
CA VAL A 134 -8.61 11.63 -19.79
C VAL A 134 -8.27 10.79 -21.02
N GLY A 135 -8.14 9.47 -20.84
CA GLY A 135 -7.91 8.47 -21.87
C GLY A 135 -8.90 8.48 -23.04
N TRP A 136 -10.17 8.81 -22.76
CA TRP A 136 -11.24 8.78 -23.76
C TRP A 136 -11.61 10.16 -24.31
N ALA A 137 -11.70 11.18 -23.44
CA ALA A 137 -12.27 12.48 -23.77
C ALA A 137 -11.21 13.58 -23.98
N ARG A 138 -9.94 13.34 -23.62
CA ARG A 138 -8.87 14.35 -23.65
C ARG A 138 -7.61 13.84 -24.35
N SER A 139 -7.74 13.34 -25.58
CA SER A 139 -6.58 13.05 -26.46
C SER A 139 -5.68 14.27 -26.68
N ASP A 140 -6.25 15.47 -26.54
CA ASP A 140 -5.56 16.77 -26.58
C ASP A 140 -4.45 16.90 -25.52
N LEU A 141 -4.62 16.32 -24.32
CA LEU A 141 -3.58 16.31 -23.28
C LEU A 141 -2.49 15.25 -23.52
N MET A 142 -2.64 14.38 -24.51
CA MET A 142 -1.72 13.26 -24.77
C MET A 142 -0.68 13.56 -25.85
N GLY A 143 -0.61 14.80 -26.35
CA GLY A 143 0.42 15.21 -27.31
C GLY A 143 0.45 14.39 -28.60
N GLY A 144 -0.72 13.94 -29.08
CA GLY A 144 -0.85 13.13 -30.29
C GLY A 144 -0.77 11.61 -30.10
N TYR A 145 -0.53 11.12 -28.87
CA TYR A 145 -0.52 9.69 -28.58
C TYR A 145 -1.95 9.13 -28.51
N HIS A 146 -2.28 8.25 -29.44
CA HIS A 146 -3.56 7.56 -29.47
C HIS A 146 -3.48 6.29 -28.63
N TYR A 147 -4.17 6.27 -27.49
CA TYR A 147 -4.22 5.07 -26.66
C TYR A 147 -4.89 3.92 -27.42
N PRO A 148 -4.33 2.70 -27.36
CA PRO A 148 -4.96 1.56 -28.01
C PRO A 148 -6.32 1.29 -27.37
N ARG A 149 -7.37 1.26 -28.21
CA ARG A 149 -8.77 1.15 -27.75
C ARG A 149 -9.04 -0.10 -26.91
N TRP A 150 -8.34 -1.20 -27.16
CA TRP A 150 -8.47 -2.43 -26.36
C TRP A 150 -8.05 -2.21 -24.89
N LEU A 151 -7.00 -1.41 -24.67
CA LEU A 151 -6.50 -1.14 -23.33
C LEU A 151 -7.42 -0.16 -22.57
N LEU A 152 -8.08 0.77 -23.29
CA LEU A 152 -9.12 1.62 -22.73
C LEU A 152 -10.36 0.81 -22.32
N VAL A 153 -10.79 -0.16 -23.14
CA VAL A 153 -11.91 -1.04 -22.81
C VAL A 153 -11.59 -1.90 -21.58
N LEU A 154 -10.39 -2.49 -21.51
CA LEU A 154 -9.94 -3.21 -20.32
C LEU A 154 -9.84 -2.28 -19.10
N GLY A 155 -9.38 -1.04 -19.30
CA GLY A 155 -9.32 -0.01 -18.27
C GLY A 155 -10.70 0.34 -17.69
N ILE A 156 -11.72 0.47 -18.54
CA ILE A 156 -13.10 0.70 -18.10
C ILE A 156 -13.65 -0.52 -17.36
N LEU A 157 -13.42 -1.74 -17.87
CA LEU A 157 -13.85 -2.98 -17.21
C LEU A 157 -13.24 -3.11 -15.81
N THR A 158 -11.93 -2.88 -15.70
CA THR A 158 -11.22 -2.88 -14.40
C THR A 158 -11.72 -1.76 -13.49
N CYS A 159 -12.02 -0.58 -14.03
CA CYS A 159 -12.59 0.53 -13.25
C CYS A 159 -13.97 0.19 -12.67
N LEU A 160 -14.85 -0.43 -13.46
CA LEU A 160 -16.16 -0.89 -13.00
C LEU A 160 -16.02 -1.96 -11.92
N LEU A 161 -15.10 -2.92 -12.11
CA LEU A 161 -14.80 -3.94 -11.12
C LEU A 161 -14.26 -3.33 -9.81
N SER A 162 -13.36 -2.35 -9.90
CA SER A 162 -12.83 -1.63 -8.74
C SER A 162 -13.91 -0.87 -7.99
N TRP A 163 -14.86 -0.23 -8.69
CA TRP A 163 -16.02 0.41 -8.06
C TRP A 163 -16.94 -0.58 -7.35
N PHE A 164 -17.20 -1.75 -7.98
CA PHE A 164 -17.97 -2.81 -7.35
C PHE A 164 -17.30 -3.34 -6.06
N MET A 165 -15.99 -3.58 -6.11
CA MET A 165 -15.21 -4.01 -4.95
C MET A 165 -15.18 -2.93 -3.86
N ALA A 166 -15.05 -1.65 -4.25
CA ALA A 166 -15.07 -0.54 -3.33
C ALA A 166 -16.43 -0.43 -2.61
N TYR A 167 -17.54 -0.54 -3.34
CA TYR A 167 -18.88 -0.52 -2.75
C TYR A 167 -19.09 -1.65 -1.74
N LYS A 168 -18.70 -2.89 -2.09
CA LYS A 168 -18.80 -4.03 -1.17
C LYS A 168 -17.89 -3.89 0.05
N SER A 169 -16.69 -3.33 -0.12
CA SER A 169 -15.69 -3.25 0.96
C SER A 169 -15.90 -2.04 1.86
N ALA A 170 -16.53 -0.96 1.37
CA ALA A 170 -16.76 0.26 2.14
C ALA A 170 -17.49 -0.02 3.46
N GLY A 171 -18.56 -0.82 3.43
CA GLY A 171 -19.31 -1.18 4.64
C GLY A 171 -18.45 -1.90 5.68
N ALA A 172 -17.62 -2.86 5.26
CA ALA A 172 -16.73 -3.59 6.15
C ALA A 172 -15.62 -2.70 6.73
N ILE A 173 -15.06 -1.79 5.93
CA ILE A 173 -13.99 -0.87 6.35
C ILE A 173 -14.51 0.11 7.41
N PHE A 174 -15.69 0.71 7.20
CA PHE A 174 -16.27 1.65 8.16
C PHE A 174 -16.81 0.95 9.42
N ALA A 175 -17.32 -0.28 9.30
CA ALA A 175 -17.68 -1.10 10.46
C ALA A 175 -16.45 -1.43 11.34
N PHE A 176 -15.27 -1.62 10.73
CA PHE A 176 -14.02 -1.85 11.45
C PHE A 176 -13.59 -0.65 12.31
N ILE A 177 -13.93 0.58 11.90
CA ILE A 177 -13.68 1.80 12.67
C ILE A 177 -14.66 1.93 13.83
N GLY A 178 -15.92 1.52 13.64
CA GLY A 178 -16.94 1.55 14.69
C GLY A 178 -16.73 0.48 15.77
N ALA A 179 -16.03 -0.61 15.45
CA ALA A 179 -15.74 -1.71 16.37
C ALA A 179 -14.38 -1.61 17.09
N ALA A 180 -13.51 -0.65 16.71
CA ALA A 180 -12.13 -0.51 17.20
C ALA A 180 -11.85 0.82 17.91
#